data_AF-E7RUQ5-F1
#
_entry.id   AF-E7RUQ5-F1
#
_cell.length_a   1.000
_cell.length_b   1.000
_cell.length_c   1.000
_cell.angle_alpha   90.00
_cell.angle_beta   90.00
_cell.angle_gamma   90.00
#
_symmetry.space_group_name_H-M   'P 1'
#
loop_
_entity.id
_entity.type
_entity.pdbx_description
1 polymer ?
#
loop_
_entity_poly.entity_id
_entity_poly.type
_entity_poly.pdbx_seq_one_letter_code
_entity_poly.pdbx_strand_id
1 'polypeptide(L)'
;MYEQLRTQCQVVSYTSEAGFYACAAGTYVGKNLRDGQTVCTVRLTRDGEVTYTMGNDVYAFKLAQHFLYSKTNPLAGGEYQHIWGMAISADSAADANGKVHGFELRLDPQAEVGKKPDHLDIKHSFGSAYSPDLQSTCRVPL
;
A
#
# COMPACT_ATOMS: atom_id res chain seq x y z
N MET A 1 0.61 0.92 13.17
CA MET A 1 1.01 0.67 11.76
C MET A 1 2.27 1.44 11.38
N TYR A 2 2.30 2.77 11.56
CA TYR A 2 3.45 3.61 11.19
C TYR A 2 4.81 3.11 11.70
N GLU A 3 4.94 2.83 13.01
CA GLU A 3 6.22 2.38 13.59
C GLU A 3 6.66 0.99 13.07
N GLN A 4 5.71 0.11 12.72
CA GLN A 4 6.02 -1.17 12.07
C GLN A 4 6.69 -0.92 10.72
N LEU A 5 6.06 -0.11 9.86
CA LEU A 5 6.63 0.24 8.55
C LEU A 5 7.97 0.97 8.70
N ARG A 6 8.10 1.85 9.70
CA ARG A 6 9.35 2.58 9.95
C ARG A 6 10.50 1.66 10.36
N THR A 7 10.25 0.64 11.20
CA THR A 7 11.31 -0.16 11.83
C THR A 7 11.56 -1.51 11.16
N GLN A 8 10.52 -2.15 10.61
CA GLN A 8 10.61 -3.50 10.06
C GLN A 8 10.89 -3.53 8.55
N CYS A 9 10.53 -2.47 7.83
CA CYS A 9 10.77 -2.37 6.40
C CYS A 9 12.15 -1.77 6.11
N GLN A 10 12.91 -2.37 5.21
CA GLN A 10 14.28 -1.95 4.87
C GLN A 10 14.29 -0.66 4.04
N VAL A 11 15.28 0.20 4.25
CA VAL A 11 15.46 1.38 3.38
C VAL A 11 16.08 0.91 2.07
N VAL A 12 15.33 1.05 0.97
CA VAL A 12 15.76 0.70 -0.38
C VAL A 12 15.17 1.72 -1.33
N SER A 13 16.01 2.42 -2.10
CA SER A 13 15.54 3.49 -2.99
C SER A 13 14.60 2.97 -4.09
N TYR A 14 14.79 1.73 -4.54
CA TYR A 14 13.94 1.04 -5.51
C TYR A 14 14.34 -0.44 -5.58
N THR A 15 13.38 -1.36 -5.65
CA THR A 15 13.60 -2.75 -6.06
C THR A 15 12.33 -3.36 -6.66
N SER A 16 12.52 -4.33 -7.55
CA SER A 16 11.46 -5.18 -8.12
C SER A 16 11.49 -6.61 -7.58
N GLU A 17 12.26 -6.85 -6.51
CA GLU A 17 12.33 -8.16 -5.86
C GLU A 17 11.02 -8.51 -5.16
N ALA A 18 10.50 -9.70 -5.48
CA ALA A 18 9.33 -10.25 -4.80
C ALA A 18 9.62 -10.46 -3.30
N GLY A 19 8.59 -10.27 -2.47
CA GLY A 19 8.68 -10.50 -1.02
C GLY A 19 9.08 -9.29 -0.19
N PHE A 20 9.58 -8.20 -0.79
CA PHE A 20 9.83 -6.94 -0.07
C PHE A 20 8.56 -6.34 0.56
N TYR A 21 7.39 -6.68 0.03
CA TYR A 21 6.08 -6.34 0.61
C TYR A 21 5.82 -7.02 1.97
N ALA A 22 6.53 -8.10 2.32
CA ALA A 22 6.24 -8.91 3.51
C ALA A 22 6.42 -8.15 4.82
N CYS A 23 7.29 -7.12 4.85
CA CYS A 23 7.46 -6.25 6.01
C CYS A 23 6.20 -5.42 6.33
N ALA A 24 5.36 -5.18 5.32
CA ALA A 24 4.07 -4.50 5.42
C ALA A 24 2.91 -5.51 5.57
N ALA A 25 3.17 -6.78 5.86
CA ALA A 25 2.09 -7.70 6.18
C ALA A 25 1.32 -7.19 7.42
N GLY A 26 0.00 -7.22 7.35
CA GLY A 26 -0.85 -6.61 8.35
C GLY A 26 -2.31 -6.53 7.93
N THR A 27 -3.14 -6.06 8.86
CA THR A 27 -4.53 -5.68 8.60
C THR A 27 -4.65 -4.18 8.77
N TYR A 28 -5.23 -3.54 7.76
CA TYR A 28 -5.38 -2.11 7.61
C TYR A 28 -6.87 -1.80 7.58
N VAL A 29 -7.33 -0.92 8.45
CA VAL A 29 -8.75 -0.51 8.51
C VAL A 29 -8.81 0.98 8.29
N GLY A 30 -9.61 1.41 7.33
CA GLY A 30 -9.70 2.79 6.91
C GLY A 30 -11.07 3.14 6.35
N LYS A 31 -11.10 4.23 5.58
CA LYS A 31 -12.30 4.64 4.84
C LYS A 31 -11.96 4.90 3.38
N ASN A 32 -12.95 4.75 2.50
CA ASN A 32 -12.84 5.12 1.11
C ASN A 32 -12.43 6.59 1.00
N LEU A 33 -11.34 6.87 0.29
CA LEU A 33 -10.86 8.22 0.05
C LEU A 33 -11.92 9.11 -0.61
N ARG A 34 -12.75 8.54 -1.48
CA ARG A 34 -13.70 9.30 -2.31
C ARG A 34 -14.87 9.86 -1.52
N ASP A 35 -15.43 9.08 -0.60
CA ASP A 35 -16.62 9.46 0.17
C ASP A 35 -16.34 9.74 1.64
N GLY A 36 -15.18 9.32 2.18
CA GLY A 36 -14.79 9.51 3.57
C GLY A 36 -15.65 8.77 4.59
N GLN A 37 -16.53 7.87 4.16
CA GLN A 37 -17.56 7.22 4.97
C GLN A 37 -17.51 5.69 4.86
N THR A 38 -17.39 5.15 3.65
CA THR A 38 -17.40 3.71 3.40
C THR A 38 -16.19 3.08 4.06
N VAL A 39 -16.43 2.16 5.00
CA VAL A 39 -15.35 1.44 5.68
C VAL A 39 -14.67 0.51 4.69
N CYS A 40 -13.34 0.47 4.74
CA CYS A 40 -12.53 -0.46 3.98
C CYS A 40 -11.58 -1.21 4.92
N THR A 41 -11.34 -2.49 4.63
CA THR A 41 -10.36 -3.32 5.31
C THR A 41 -9.46 -3.99 4.29
N VAL A 42 -8.15 -3.85 4.45
CA VAL A 42 -7.16 -4.52 3.62
C VAL A 42 -6.32 -5.44 4.49
N ARG A 43 -6.18 -6.70 4.10
CA ARG A 43 -5.28 -7.65 4.73
C ARG A 43 -4.23 -8.06 3.72
N LEU A 44 -2.95 -7.80 4.04
CA LEU A 44 -1.80 -8.27 3.28
C LEU A 44 -1.06 -9.33 4.10
N THR A 45 -0.84 -10.50 3.53
CA THR A 45 -0.02 -11.55 4.16
C THR A 45 1.44 -11.45 3.76
N ARG A 46 2.32 -12.15 4.49
CA ARG A 46 3.75 -12.21 4.16
C ARG A 46 4.02 -12.90 2.82
N ASP A 47 3.12 -13.77 2.39
CA ASP A 47 3.20 -14.54 1.14
C ASP A 47 2.53 -13.81 -0.05
N GLY A 48 2.08 -12.56 0.17
CA GLY A 48 1.52 -11.71 -0.87
C GLY A 48 0.05 -11.99 -1.18
N GLU A 49 -0.69 -12.65 -0.29
CA GLU A 49 -2.16 -12.72 -0.40
C GLU A 49 -2.76 -11.41 0.09
N VAL A 50 -3.69 -10.87 -0.70
CA VAL A 50 -4.41 -9.64 -0.41
C VAL A 50 -5.89 -9.96 -0.31
N THR A 51 -6.52 -9.51 0.77
CA THR A 51 -7.98 -9.37 0.86
C THR A 51 -8.30 -7.90 1.00
N TYR A 52 -8.96 -7.33 0.01
CA TYR A 52 -9.36 -5.93 -0.03
C TYR A 52 -10.88 -5.84 0.06
N THR A 53 -11.40 -5.11 1.04
CA THR A 53 -12.83 -4.90 1.22
C THR A 53 -13.15 -3.41 1.12
N MET A 54 -14.23 -3.09 0.42
CA MET A 54 -14.74 -1.74 0.24
C MET A 54 -16.24 -1.76 0.46
N GLY A 55 -16.68 -1.44 1.68
CA GLY A 55 -18.05 -1.68 2.10
C GLY A 55 -18.38 -3.17 2.05
N ASN A 56 -19.30 -3.55 1.15
CA ASN A 56 -19.71 -4.94 0.96
C ASN A 56 -18.90 -5.67 -0.12
N ASP A 57 -18.12 -4.94 -0.92
CA ASP A 57 -17.32 -5.53 -1.98
C ASP A 57 -16.07 -6.19 -1.38
N VAL A 58 -15.74 -7.40 -1.85
CA VAL A 58 -14.60 -8.18 -1.40
C VAL A 58 -13.79 -8.67 -2.59
N TYR A 59 -12.50 -8.36 -2.61
CA TYR A 59 -11.54 -8.81 -3.62
C TYR A 59 -10.41 -9.58 -2.93
N ALA A 60 -10.20 -10.82 -3.35
CA ALA A 60 -9.12 -11.66 -2.88
C ALA A 60 -8.20 -12.03 -4.04
N PHE A 61 -6.92 -11.74 -3.93
CA PHE A 61 -5.94 -12.00 -4.99
C PHE A 61 -4.53 -12.17 -4.41
N LYS A 62 -3.61 -12.71 -5.21
CA LYS A 62 -2.22 -12.90 -4.83
C LYS A 62 -1.31 -12.03 -5.70
N LEU A 63 -0.40 -11.28 -5.07
CA LEU A 63 0.64 -10.52 -5.75
C LEU A 63 1.59 -11.48 -6.48
N ALA A 64 1.82 -11.24 -7.76
CA ALA A 64 2.53 -12.18 -8.63
C ALA A 64 3.52 -11.52 -9.61
N GLN A 65 3.29 -10.26 -9.99
CA GLN A 65 4.09 -9.58 -11.02
C GLN A 65 4.15 -8.07 -10.82
N HIS A 66 4.99 -7.40 -11.61
CA HIS A 66 5.22 -5.95 -11.58
C HIS A 66 5.52 -5.40 -10.17
N PHE A 67 6.31 -6.15 -9.40
CA PHE A 67 6.68 -5.75 -8.06
C PHE A 67 7.48 -4.44 -8.07
N LEU A 68 7.14 -3.58 -7.13
CA LEU A 68 7.85 -2.36 -6.81
C LEU A 68 7.88 -2.24 -5.29
N TYR A 69 9.06 -1.96 -4.77
CA TYR A 69 9.24 -1.52 -3.40
C TYR A 69 10.19 -0.33 -3.38
N SER A 70 9.82 0.69 -2.64
CA SER A 70 10.70 1.80 -2.31
C SER A 70 10.41 2.30 -0.91
N LYS A 71 11.46 2.60 -0.16
CA LYS A 71 11.39 3.29 1.13
C LYS A 71 12.56 4.24 1.23
N THR A 72 12.29 5.52 1.47
CA THR A 72 13.33 6.52 1.68
C THR A 72 13.88 6.44 3.09
N ASN A 73 15.15 6.82 3.25
CA ASN A 73 15.74 6.96 4.56
C ASN A 73 15.08 8.15 5.28
N PRO A 74 14.75 8.05 6.59
CA PRO A 74 14.44 9.23 7.37
C PRO A 74 15.54 10.27 7.25
N LEU A 75 15.14 11.54 7.14
CA LEU A 75 16.09 12.64 7.16
C LEU A 75 16.87 12.67 8.49
N ALA A 76 18.15 13.03 8.40
CA ALA A 76 19.02 13.12 9.56
C ALA A 76 18.62 14.29 10.48
N GLY A 77 18.82 14.10 11.79
CA GLY A 77 18.39 15.05 12.82
C GLY A 77 17.08 14.63 13.46
N GLY A 78 17.02 14.62 14.80
CA GLY A 78 15.91 14.03 15.57
C GLY A 78 14.53 14.60 15.23
N GLU A 79 14.45 15.85 14.80
CA GLU A 79 13.21 16.53 14.42
C GLU A 79 12.68 16.13 13.03
N TYR A 80 13.53 15.56 12.17
CA TYR A 80 13.20 15.16 10.80
C TYR A 80 13.02 13.64 10.63
N GLN A 81 13.11 12.87 11.72
CA GLN A 81 12.99 11.40 11.70
C GLN A 81 11.65 10.89 11.15
N HIS A 82 10.65 11.77 11.02
CA HIS A 82 9.33 11.46 10.49
C HIS A 82 9.20 11.72 8.98
N ILE A 83 10.17 12.41 8.39
CA ILE A 83 10.20 12.73 6.95
C ILE A 83 10.83 11.55 6.21
N TRP A 84 9.98 10.59 5.88
CA TRP A 84 10.28 9.45 5.00
C TRP A 84 9.00 8.98 4.32
N GLY A 85 9.15 8.35 3.16
CA GLY A 85 8.05 7.82 2.37
C GLY A 85 8.29 6.37 2.03
N MET A 86 7.21 5.68 1.65
CA MET A 86 7.25 4.30 1.24
C MET A 86 6.19 4.02 0.17
N ALA A 87 6.55 3.21 -0.81
CA ALA A 87 5.64 2.69 -1.82
C ALA A 87 5.87 1.19 -2.01
N ILE A 88 4.79 0.43 -2.01
CA ILE A 88 4.75 -0.97 -2.42
C ILE A 88 3.70 -1.08 -3.50
N SER A 89 4.04 -1.63 -4.66
CA SER A 89 3.02 -2.03 -5.62
C SER A 89 3.33 -3.37 -6.26
N ALA A 90 2.29 -4.07 -6.68
CA ALA A 90 2.36 -5.30 -7.45
C ALA A 90 0.98 -5.62 -8.02
N ASP A 91 0.99 -6.43 -9.07
CA ASP A 91 -0.22 -6.94 -9.70
C ASP A 91 -0.39 -8.42 -9.40
N SER A 92 -1.65 -8.88 -9.46
CA SER A 92 -1.94 -10.30 -9.56
C SER A 92 -1.52 -10.87 -10.92
N ALA A 93 -1.54 -12.20 -11.02
CA ALA A 93 -1.56 -12.86 -12.32
C ALA A 93 -2.78 -12.38 -13.12
N ALA A 94 -2.63 -12.33 -14.44
CA ALA A 94 -3.72 -11.97 -15.33
C ALA A 94 -4.78 -13.08 -15.37
N ASP A 95 -6.05 -12.71 -15.44
CA ASP A 95 -7.14 -13.63 -15.72
C ASP A 95 -7.17 -14.03 -17.21
N ALA A 96 -8.15 -14.86 -17.60
CA ALA A 96 -8.30 -15.32 -18.98
C ALA A 96 -8.52 -14.19 -20.01
N ASN A 97 -8.90 -12.99 -19.55
CA ASN A 97 -9.12 -11.80 -20.38
C ASN A 97 -7.94 -10.81 -20.29
N GLY A 98 -6.84 -11.18 -19.65
CA GLY A 98 -5.68 -10.31 -19.47
C GLY A 98 -5.87 -9.23 -18.38
N LYS A 99 -6.92 -9.32 -17.55
CA LYS A 99 -7.17 -8.35 -16.47
C LYS A 99 -6.43 -8.76 -15.20
N VAL A 100 -5.96 -7.76 -14.45
CA VAL A 100 -5.22 -7.98 -13.20
C VAL A 100 -5.89 -7.22 -12.06
N HIS A 101 -5.64 -7.70 -10.84
CA HIS A 101 -5.81 -6.88 -9.64
C HIS A 101 -4.50 -6.14 -9.34
N GLY A 102 -4.56 -4.82 -9.32
CA GLY A 102 -3.45 -3.97 -8.87
C GLY A 102 -3.56 -3.67 -7.39
N PHE A 103 -2.42 -3.70 -6.71
CA PHE A 103 -2.26 -3.26 -5.32
C PHE A 103 -1.18 -2.19 -5.24
N GLU A 104 -1.49 -1.08 -4.59
CA GLU A 104 -0.51 -0.05 -4.25
C GLU A 104 -0.73 0.41 -2.80
N LEU A 105 0.30 0.27 -1.97
CA LEU A 105 0.36 0.84 -0.63
C LEU A 105 1.34 2.00 -0.66
N ARG A 106 0.90 3.18 -0.21
CA ARG A 106 1.67 4.41 -0.27
C ARG A 106 1.59 5.18 1.04
N LEU A 107 2.77 5.44 1.60
CA LEU A 107 2.98 6.36 2.71
C LEU A 107 3.73 7.58 2.17
N ASP A 108 3.03 8.69 2.05
CA ASP A 108 3.67 9.95 1.68
C ASP A 108 4.29 10.64 2.91
N PRO A 109 5.51 11.18 2.78
CA PRO A 109 6.11 11.95 3.86
C PRO A 109 5.32 13.24 4.10
N GLN A 110 5.17 13.63 5.36
CA GLN A 110 4.80 15.01 5.68
C GLN A 110 6.08 15.85 5.73
N ALA A 111 6.11 16.95 4.98
CA ALA A 111 7.30 17.82 4.90
C ALA A 111 7.49 18.72 6.13
N GLU A 112 6.53 18.73 7.06
CA GLU A 112 6.56 19.53 8.28
C GLU A 112 7.43 18.88 9.36
N VAL A 113 8.31 19.68 9.96
CA VAL A 113 9.21 19.25 11.05
C VAL A 113 8.41 18.72 12.23
N GLY A 114 8.82 17.57 12.77
CA GLY A 114 8.20 16.94 13.93
C GLY A 114 6.82 16.31 13.69
N LYS A 115 6.22 16.43 12.50
CA LYS A 115 4.93 15.81 12.20
C LYS A 115 5.07 14.46 11.53
N LYS A 116 4.29 13.48 12.02
CA LYS A 116 4.14 12.17 11.40
C LYS A 116 3.06 12.25 10.30
N PRO A 117 3.20 11.48 9.21
CA PRO A 117 2.08 11.21 8.31
C PRO A 117 0.84 10.79 9.11
N ASP A 118 -0.29 11.39 8.77
CA ASP A 118 -1.59 11.15 9.42
C ASP A 118 -2.33 9.95 8.82
N HIS A 119 -1.96 9.54 7.60
CA HIS A 119 -2.56 8.40 6.93
C HIS A 119 -1.59 7.66 6.01
N LEU A 120 -2.04 6.46 5.63
CA LEU A 120 -1.49 5.61 4.59
C LEU A 120 -2.62 5.35 3.59
N ASP A 121 -2.33 5.44 2.29
CA ASP A 121 -3.31 5.12 1.26
C ASP A 121 -3.01 3.73 0.67
N ILE A 122 -4.04 2.89 0.55
CA ILE A 122 -3.98 1.59 -0.11
C ILE A 122 -4.96 1.56 -1.27
N LYS A 123 -4.45 1.60 -2.48
CA LYS A 123 -5.22 1.55 -3.72
C LYS A 123 -5.39 0.10 -4.19
N HIS A 124 -6.61 -0.20 -4.61
CA HIS A 124 -6.96 -1.38 -5.39
C HIS A 124 -7.43 -0.94 -6.77
N SER A 125 -7.01 -1.67 -7.79
CA SER A 125 -7.55 -1.56 -9.13
C SER A 125 -7.85 -2.93 -9.71
N PHE A 126 -8.82 -3.01 -10.62
CA PHE A 126 -9.09 -4.19 -11.42
C PHE A 126 -9.31 -3.81 -12.88
N GLY A 127 -8.69 -4.53 -13.80
CA GLY A 127 -8.83 -4.32 -15.24
C GLY A 127 -7.49 -4.26 -15.97
N SER A 128 -7.43 -3.49 -17.05
CA SER A 128 -6.18 -3.25 -17.78
C SER A 128 -5.27 -2.29 -17.01
N ALA A 129 -3.95 -2.42 -17.20
CA ALA A 129 -2.97 -1.56 -16.53
C ALA A 129 -3.15 -0.06 -16.86
N TYR A 130 -3.67 0.28 -18.04
CA TYR A 130 -3.79 1.67 -18.52
C TYR A 130 -5.17 2.29 -18.27
N SER A 131 -6.21 1.46 -18.17
CA SER A 131 -7.59 1.89 -17.93
C SER A 131 -8.29 0.82 -17.09
N PRO A 132 -8.20 0.93 -15.75
CA PRO A 132 -8.85 -0.02 -14.87
C PRO A 132 -10.37 0.15 -14.95
N ASP A 133 -11.10 -0.98 -14.95
CA ASP A 133 -12.56 -1.02 -14.92
C ASP A 133 -13.09 -0.56 -13.56
N LEU A 134 -12.32 -0.85 -12.52
CA LEU A 134 -12.61 -0.51 -11.13
C LEU A 134 -11.34 0.02 -10.47
N GLN A 135 -11.49 1.08 -9.68
CA GLN A 135 -10.44 1.49 -8.76
C GLN A 135 -11.04 2.09 -7.49
N SER A 136 -10.38 1.87 -6.36
CA SER A 136 -10.73 2.49 -5.09
C SER A 136 -9.49 2.66 -4.22
N THR A 137 -9.53 3.62 -3.30
CA THR A 137 -8.43 3.89 -2.37
C THR A 137 -8.97 3.83 -0.95
N CYS A 138 -8.34 2.99 -0.13
CA CYS A 138 -8.60 2.87 1.28
C CYS A 138 -7.60 3.76 2.03
N ARG A 139 -8.09 4.85 2.63
CA ARG A 139 -7.30 5.75 3.46
C ARG A 139 -7.31 5.26 4.90
N VAL A 140 -6.15 4.85 5.37
CA VAL A 140 -5.92 4.22 6.68
C VAL A 140 -5.30 5.26 7.62
N PRO A 141 -5.94 5.63 8.74
CA PRO A 141 -5.33 6.53 9.71
C PRO A 141 -4.11 5.89 10.40
N LEU A 142 -3.12 6.70 10.75
CA LEU A 142 -1.83 6.25 11.33
C LEU A 142 -1.63 6.58 12.80
#